data_AF-A0A819A827-F1
#
_entry.id   AF-A0A819A827-F1
#
_cell.length_a   1.000
_cell.length_b   1.000
_cell.length_c   1.000
_cell.angle_alpha   90.00
_cell.angle_beta   90.00
_cell.angle_gamma   90.00
#
_symmetry.space_group_name_H-M   'P 1'
#
loop_
_entity.id
_entity.type
_entity.pdbx_description
1 polymer ?
#
loop_
_entity_poly.entity_id
_entity_poly.type
_entity_poly.pdbx_seq_one_letter_code
_entity_poly.pdbx_strand_id
1 'polypeptide(L)'
;MSIELNKLIKDEIEIAHEYENKIEIKEKEYIEQFHQVDIHYQSSINKMEIKIKELNEIKFNLKSEHQLKQYELIKIKENLINIYNQDKIKHYKDVIIQDKSLLFNIEYLYLNENQQILFINDLYQRYIELIHLSYRNKLNNIKKFFFQENEHLYERINYFEDIKYMIDEDADIEFNFLNEKYIKKLNIILNKIEQLENEQVLLNLRLEQLEQESNRFEDEIKQFESERYQLIDQIRQIDYDLNIAKQTIQQRNFIIQDKLKRTNDMENRQDELEKFAYVFNYKIRELTNEIAPRQHEVKALIEQYNNMDTEYDILCQNNEKYSIKIADYNARLKATEKELQYETIAIRKLNETIANIKEDLKLSCHLIDKPKQLIKIIRNIYGKYILQVHEQINMMREISSYCLKVVEVERILSDLDIVLNIPMNINRTTSYDIIHALKIEQTSDFIQEKTKRNKFNYK
;
A
#
# COMPACT_ATOMS: atom_id res chain seq x y z
N MET A 1 -257.52 109.77 161.23
CA MET A 1 -258.16 109.62 159.90
C MET A 1 -257.12 109.50 158.81
N SER A 2 -256.32 110.51 158.46
CA SER A 2 -255.59 110.40 157.19
C SER A 2 -254.20 109.73 157.26
N ILE A 3 -253.88 109.12 158.41
CA ILE A 3 -252.58 108.51 158.78
C ILE A 3 -251.95 107.65 157.68
N GLU A 4 -252.73 106.84 156.97
CA GLU A 4 -252.15 105.82 156.08
C GLU A 4 -251.52 106.40 154.83
N LEU A 5 -252.10 107.46 154.25
CA LEU A 5 -251.73 107.80 152.89
C LEU A 5 -250.35 108.47 152.80
N ASN A 6 -250.01 109.35 153.75
CA ASN A 6 -248.68 109.96 153.75
C ASN A 6 -247.58 108.99 154.21
N LYS A 7 -247.95 107.87 154.85
CA LYS A 7 -246.99 106.81 155.16
C LYS A 7 -246.55 106.11 153.89
N LEU A 8 -247.47 105.80 152.98
CA LEU A 8 -247.15 104.99 151.80
C LEU A 8 -246.25 105.71 150.79
N ILE A 9 -246.43 107.02 150.58
CA ILE A 9 -245.60 107.74 149.60
C ILE A 9 -244.17 107.95 150.12
N LYS A 10 -243.98 107.92 151.45
CA LYS A 10 -242.64 107.95 152.03
C LYS A 10 -241.89 106.64 151.77
N ASP A 11 -242.57 105.50 151.84
CA ASP A 11 -241.94 104.18 151.68
C ASP A 11 -241.54 103.87 150.23
N GLU A 12 -242.29 104.32 149.21
CA GLU A 12 -241.93 103.99 147.81
C GLU A 12 -240.72 104.76 147.26
N ILE A 13 -240.48 106.01 147.69
CA ILE A 13 -239.37 106.81 147.15
C ILE A 13 -238.03 106.39 147.78
N GLU A 14 -238.03 105.94 149.05
CA GLU A 14 -236.82 105.40 149.68
C GLU A 14 -236.32 104.13 148.96
N ILE A 15 -237.21 103.29 148.42
CA ILE A 15 -236.82 102.06 147.71
C ILE A 15 -236.20 102.36 146.34
N ALA A 16 -236.71 103.35 145.60
CA ALA A 16 -236.14 103.68 144.29
C ALA A 16 -234.69 104.15 144.39
N HIS A 17 -234.36 104.93 145.43
CA HIS A 17 -233.00 105.44 145.61
C HIS A 17 -232.00 104.35 146.02
N GLU A 18 -232.47 103.28 146.67
CA GLU A 18 -231.61 102.15 147.03
C GLU A 18 -231.26 101.24 145.83
N TYR A 19 -232.13 101.17 144.81
CA TYR A 19 -231.89 100.34 143.63
C TYR A 19 -230.97 101.00 142.60
N GLU A 20 -231.04 102.31 142.42
CA GLU A 20 -230.23 103.00 141.40
C GLU A 20 -228.74 103.03 141.78
N ASN A 21 -228.41 103.31 143.05
CA ASN A 21 -227.04 103.31 143.53
C ASN A 21 -226.36 101.93 143.48
N LYS A 22 -227.14 100.84 143.49
CA LYS A 22 -226.57 99.48 143.36
C LYS A 22 -226.08 99.14 141.95
N ILE A 23 -226.59 99.81 140.91
CA ILE A 23 -226.19 99.52 139.52
C ILE A 23 -224.87 100.19 139.18
N GLU A 24 -224.68 101.45 139.58
CA GLU A 24 -223.47 102.22 139.23
C GLU A 24 -222.18 101.62 139.83
N ILE A 25 -222.26 101.07 141.04
CA ILE A 25 -221.09 100.46 141.69
C ILE A 25 -220.65 99.20 140.94
N LYS A 26 -221.59 98.40 140.42
CA LYS A 26 -221.24 97.18 139.68
C LYS A 26 -220.68 97.47 138.28
N GLU A 27 -221.13 98.53 137.61
CA GLU A 27 -220.52 98.90 136.32
C GLU A 27 -219.06 99.36 136.49
N LYS A 28 -218.74 100.09 137.57
CA LYS A 28 -217.36 100.49 137.85
C LYS A 28 -216.43 99.31 138.11
N GLU A 29 -216.89 98.26 138.79
CA GLU A 29 -216.05 97.07 139.05
C GLU A 29 -215.71 96.28 137.76
N TYR A 30 -216.63 96.19 136.79
CA TYR A 30 -216.35 95.43 135.56
C TYR A 30 -215.41 96.15 134.59
N ILE A 31 -215.39 97.49 134.59
CA ILE A 31 -214.49 98.26 133.73
C ILE A 31 -213.03 98.13 134.21
N GLU A 32 -212.78 98.13 135.52
CA GLU A 32 -211.42 97.99 136.06
C GLU A 32 -210.83 96.60 135.80
N GLN A 33 -211.64 95.54 135.83
CA GLN A 33 -211.15 94.19 135.51
C GLN A 33 -210.78 94.03 134.03
N PHE A 34 -211.48 94.72 133.12
CA PHE A 34 -211.16 94.66 131.70
C PHE A 34 -209.82 95.36 131.38
N HIS A 35 -209.50 96.46 132.07
CA HIS A 35 -208.30 97.22 131.76
C HIS A 35 -206.99 96.54 132.21
N GLN A 36 -207.03 95.74 133.28
CA GLN A 36 -205.85 94.99 133.74
C GLN A 36 -205.44 93.85 132.79
N VAL A 37 -206.40 93.25 132.08
CA VAL A 37 -206.12 92.15 131.14
C VAL A 37 -205.43 92.66 129.87
N ASP A 38 -205.81 93.85 129.39
CA ASP A 38 -205.19 94.45 128.21
C ASP A 38 -203.69 94.78 128.42
N ILE A 39 -203.35 95.26 129.62
CA ILE A 39 -201.97 95.58 130.01
C ILE A 39 -201.07 94.32 130.02
N HIS A 40 -201.61 93.15 130.37
CA HIS A 40 -200.83 91.91 130.45
C HIS A 40 -200.45 91.36 129.07
N TYR A 41 -201.36 91.43 128.09
CA TYR A 41 -201.11 90.89 126.75
C TYR A 41 -200.21 91.80 125.91
N GLN A 42 -200.35 93.12 126.01
CA GLN A 42 -199.45 94.06 125.31
C GLN A 42 -197.99 93.96 125.79
N SER A 43 -197.77 93.71 127.09
CA SER A 43 -196.42 93.49 127.63
C SER A 43 -195.75 92.20 127.11
N SER A 44 -196.55 91.16 126.86
CA SER A 44 -196.01 89.85 126.42
C SER A 44 -195.61 89.83 124.94
N ILE A 45 -196.29 90.59 124.09
CA ILE A 45 -195.99 90.69 122.65
C ILE A 45 -194.63 91.37 122.41
N ASN A 46 -194.35 92.50 123.08
CA ASN A 46 -193.09 93.23 122.89
C ASN A 46 -191.84 92.43 123.32
N LYS A 47 -191.97 91.47 124.25
CA LYS A 47 -190.83 90.63 124.67
C LYS A 47 -190.43 89.60 123.61
N MET A 48 -191.35 89.14 122.76
CA MET A 48 -191.01 88.16 121.71
C MET A 48 -190.36 88.81 120.49
N GLU A 49 -190.74 90.05 120.14
CA GLU A 49 -190.13 90.75 119.00
C GLU A 49 -188.64 91.07 119.20
N ILE A 50 -188.23 91.42 120.43
CA ILE A 50 -186.83 91.71 120.74
C ILE A 50 -185.96 90.46 120.55
N LYS A 51 -186.47 89.27 120.91
CA LYS A 51 -185.70 88.02 120.87
C LYS A 51 -185.44 87.50 119.46
N ILE A 52 -186.30 87.86 118.49
CA ILE A 52 -186.12 87.50 117.08
C ILE A 52 -185.01 88.34 116.42
N LYS A 53 -184.79 89.59 116.85
CA LYS A 53 -183.73 90.43 116.30
C LYS A 53 -182.33 89.94 116.67
N GLU A 54 -182.12 89.53 117.93
CA GLU A 54 -180.80 89.07 118.40
C GLU A 54 -180.30 87.81 117.68
N LEU A 55 -181.18 86.85 117.38
CA LEU A 55 -180.77 85.59 116.75
C LEU A 55 -180.30 85.77 115.30
N ASN A 56 -180.77 86.80 114.58
CA ASN A 56 -180.36 87.05 113.21
C ASN A 56 -178.95 87.67 113.12
N GLU A 57 -178.53 88.48 114.09
CA GLU A 57 -177.16 89.03 114.13
C GLU A 57 -176.11 87.93 114.37
N ILE A 58 -176.38 86.98 115.26
CA ILE A 58 -175.45 85.89 115.57
C ILE A 58 -175.18 85.01 114.33
N LYS A 59 -176.21 84.76 113.52
CA LYS A 59 -176.09 83.95 112.30
C LYS A 59 -175.19 84.61 111.24
N PHE A 60 -175.17 85.94 111.18
CA PHE A 60 -174.33 86.66 110.22
C PHE A 60 -172.84 86.56 110.59
N ASN A 61 -172.50 86.71 111.87
CA ASN A 61 -171.10 86.70 112.32
C ASN A 61 -170.41 85.34 112.12
N LEU A 62 -171.08 84.22 112.39
CA LEU A 62 -170.51 82.89 112.22
C LEU A 62 -170.16 82.54 110.76
N LYS A 63 -170.89 83.11 109.78
CA LYS A 63 -170.64 82.89 108.36
C LYS A 63 -169.35 83.58 107.88
N SER A 64 -169.07 84.77 108.41
CA SER A 64 -167.85 85.53 108.12
C SER A 64 -166.59 84.82 108.61
N GLU A 65 -166.64 84.28 109.84
CA GLU A 65 -165.47 83.62 110.45
C GLU A 65 -165.05 82.35 109.70
N HIS A 66 -166.00 81.58 109.16
CA HIS A 66 -165.71 80.37 108.41
C HIS A 66 -165.02 80.63 107.06
N GLN A 67 -165.31 81.77 106.41
CA GLN A 67 -164.66 82.13 105.14
C GLN A 67 -163.18 82.50 105.35
N LEU A 68 -162.84 83.18 106.44
CA LEU A 68 -161.46 83.54 106.77
C LEU A 68 -160.59 82.31 107.02
N LYS A 69 -161.07 81.34 107.82
CA LYS A 69 -160.31 80.11 108.13
C LYS A 69 -160.01 79.27 106.89
N GLN A 70 -160.89 79.27 105.89
CA GLN A 70 -160.65 78.56 104.62
C GLN A 70 -159.51 79.17 103.80
N TYR A 71 -159.38 80.51 103.82
CA TYR A 71 -158.33 81.21 103.09
C TYR A 71 -156.94 80.96 103.67
N GLU A 72 -156.82 80.92 105.00
CA GLU A 72 -155.53 80.66 105.68
C GLU A 72 -155.00 79.24 105.40
N LEU A 73 -155.87 78.24 105.32
CA LEU A 73 -155.49 76.84 105.12
C LEU A 73 -154.90 76.58 103.72
N ILE A 74 -155.39 77.28 102.70
CA ILE A 74 -154.85 77.22 101.33
C ILE A 74 -153.43 77.80 101.30
N LYS A 75 -153.22 78.94 101.96
CA LYS A 75 -151.92 79.64 101.99
C LYS A 75 -150.81 78.79 102.64
N ILE A 76 -151.15 78.02 103.67
CA ILE A 76 -150.21 77.11 104.35
C ILE A 76 -149.78 75.95 103.41
N LYS A 77 -150.72 75.37 102.64
CA LYS A 77 -150.41 74.28 101.71
C LYS A 77 -149.45 74.71 100.59
N GLU A 78 -149.63 75.89 100.01
CA GLU A 78 -148.75 76.41 98.97
C GLU A 78 -147.31 76.61 99.48
N ASN A 79 -147.14 77.12 100.71
CA ASN A 79 -145.83 77.31 101.31
C ASN A 79 -145.09 75.98 101.54
N LEU A 80 -145.77 74.93 102.02
CA LEU A 80 -145.14 73.62 102.24
C LEU A 80 -144.65 72.97 100.94
N ILE A 81 -145.43 73.08 99.85
CA ILE A 81 -145.05 72.56 98.54
C ILE A 81 -143.82 73.29 97.99
N ASN A 82 -143.75 74.62 98.16
CA ASN A 82 -142.61 75.40 97.71
C ASN A 82 -141.31 75.04 98.47
N ILE A 83 -141.38 74.85 99.79
CA ILE A 83 -140.22 74.44 100.59
C ILE A 83 -139.71 73.06 100.15
N TYR A 84 -140.61 72.07 100.00
CA TYR A 84 -140.23 70.72 99.57
C TYR A 84 -139.53 70.70 98.20
N ASN A 85 -140.02 71.49 97.25
CA ASN A 85 -139.40 71.59 95.92
C ASN A 85 -138.04 72.29 95.95
N GLN A 86 -137.87 73.32 96.79
CA GLN A 86 -136.57 74.00 96.96
C GLN A 86 -135.50 73.06 97.52
N ASP A 87 -135.83 72.26 98.55
CA ASP A 87 -134.87 71.33 99.16
C ASP A 87 -134.48 70.20 98.18
N LYS A 88 -135.43 69.67 97.42
CA LYS A 88 -135.15 68.66 96.39
C LYS A 88 -134.21 69.20 95.31
N ILE A 89 -134.43 70.44 94.84
CA ILE A 89 -133.55 71.09 93.86
C ILE A 89 -132.15 71.31 94.43
N LYS A 90 -132.03 71.70 95.70
CA LYS A 90 -130.75 71.92 96.36
C LYS A 90 -129.94 70.62 96.45
N HIS A 91 -130.56 69.52 96.88
CA HIS A 91 -129.89 68.21 96.94
C HIS A 91 -129.37 67.74 95.57
N TYR A 92 -130.17 67.87 94.50
CA TYR A 92 -129.68 67.49 93.16
C TYR A 92 -128.53 68.38 92.68
N LYS A 93 -128.52 69.67 93.00
CA LYS A 93 -127.40 70.56 92.69
C LYS A 93 -126.13 70.15 93.41
N ASP A 94 -126.23 69.81 94.70
CA ASP A 94 -125.07 69.42 95.51
C ASP A 94 -124.44 68.12 95.00
N VAL A 95 -125.25 67.11 94.63
CA VAL A 95 -124.77 65.86 94.03
C VAL A 95 -124.06 66.10 92.69
N ILE A 96 -124.63 66.93 91.80
CA ILE A 96 -124.01 67.24 90.50
C ILE A 96 -122.68 67.97 90.68
N ILE A 97 -122.59 68.88 91.66
CA ILE A 97 -121.33 69.58 91.97
C ILE A 97 -120.28 68.58 92.47
N GLN A 98 -120.68 67.65 93.35
CA GLN A 98 -119.78 66.62 93.86
C GLN A 98 -119.28 65.71 92.72
N ASP A 99 -120.15 65.23 91.84
CA ASP A 99 -119.78 64.39 90.69
C ASP A 99 -118.86 65.15 89.72
N LYS A 100 -119.13 66.43 89.44
CA LYS A 100 -118.23 67.27 88.63
C LYS A 100 -116.85 67.43 89.27
N SER A 101 -116.80 67.63 90.60
CA SER A 101 -115.52 67.77 91.32
C SER A 101 -114.73 66.47 91.32
N LEU A 102 -115.39 65.32 91.46
CA LEU A 102 -114.77 64.00 91.40
C LEU A 102 -114.24 63.72 90.00
N LEU A 103 -115.03 63.99 88.96
CA LEU A 103 -114.63 63.80 87.56
C LEU A 103 -113.41 64.66 87.21
N PHE A 104 -113.40 65.93 87.62
CA PHE A 104 -112.26 66.82 87.43
C PHE A 104 -111.00 66.30 88.13
N ASN A 105 -111.12 65.80 89.37
CA ASN A 105 -109.98 65.22 90.09
C ASN A 105 -109.45 63.96 89.40
N ILE A 106 -110.33 63.08 88.91
CA ILE A 106 -109.94 61.89 88.16
C ILE A 106 -109.19 62.29 86.89
N GLU A 107 -109.74 63.22 86.11
CA GLU A 107 -109.13 63.70 84.86
C GLU A 107 -107.76 64.37 85.12
N TYR A 108 -107.66 65.17 86.19
CA TYR A 108 -106.41 65.78 86.62
C TYR A 108 -105.35 64.74 87.02
N LEU A 109 -105.73 63.71 87.78
CA LEU A 109 -104.84 62.60 88.16
C LEU A 109 -104.38 61.79 86.94
N TYR A 110 -105.30 61.43 86.04
CA TYR A 110 -104.97 60.72 84.79
C TYR A 110 -104.02 61.54 83.91
N LEU A 111 -104.21 62.85 83.81
CA LEU A 111 -103.32 63.72 83.05
C LEU A 111 -101.92 63.76 83.66
N ASN A 112 -101.82 63.89 84.99
CA ASN A 112 -100.54 63.89 85.70
C ASN A 112 -99.79 62.55 85.58
N GLU A 113 -100.47 61.42 85.76
CA GLU A 113 -99.86 60.09 85.61
C GLU A 113 -99.36 59.87 84.17
N ASN A 114 -100.15 60.25 83.17
CA ASN A 114 -99.74 60.17 81.76
C ASN A 114 -98.52 61.05 81.47
N GLN A 115 -98.45 62.26 82.02
CA GLN A 115 -97.27 63.12 81.88
C GLN A 115 -96.02 62.48 82.51
N GLN A 116 -96.16 61.86 83.69
CA GLN A 116 -95.05 61.14 84.34
C GLN A 116 -94.58 59.95 83.52
N ILE A 117 -95.51 59.15 82.97
CA ILE A 117 -95.19 58.00 82.10
C ILE A 117 -94.46 58.48 80.84
N LEU A 118 -94.93 59.54 80.20
CA LEU A 118 -94.28 60.12 79.02
C LEU A 118 -92.86 60.60 79.36
N PHE A 119 -92.69 61.30 80.48
CA PHE A 119 -91.38 61.75 80.93
C PHE A 119 -90.41 60.59 81.20
N ILE A 120 -90.87 59.55 81.89
CA ILE A 120 -90.07 58.35 82.17
C ILE A 120 -89.69 57.62 80.87
N ASN A 121 -90.62 57.47 79.93
CA ASN A 121 -90.34 56.86 78.63
C ASN A 121 -89.32 57.66 77.83
N ASP A 122 -89.42 59.00 77.81
CA ASP A 122 -88.46 59.87 77.13
C ASP A 122 -87.05 59.73 77.73
N LEU A 123 -86.95 59.61 79.06
CA LEU A 123 -85.68 59.31 79.74
C LEU A 123 -85.12 57.93 79.37
N TYR A 124 -85.94 56.89 79.36
CA TYR A 124 -85.49 55.55 78.95
C TYR A 124 -85.06 55.50 77.49
N GLN A 125 -85.78 56.18 76.59
CA GLN A 125 -85.40 56.29 75.18
C GLN A 125 -84.03 56.96 75.04
N ARG A 126 -83.80 58.10 75.70
CA ARG A 126 -82.49 58.78 75.69
C ARG A 126 -81.39 57.88 76.23
N TYR A 127 -81.64 57.14 77.30
CA TYR A 127 -80.64 56.22 77.86
C TYR A 127 -80.30 55.08 76.89
N ILE A 128 -81.30 54.48 76.24
CA ILE A 128 -81.12 53.45 75.21
C ILE A 128 -80.35 54.00 74.01
N GLU A 129 -80.69 55.20 73.55
CA GLU A 129 -79.98 55.88 72.46
C GLU A 129 -78.51 56.14 72.80
N LEU A 130 -78.21 56.61 74.02
CA LEU A 130 -76.83 56.79 74.47
C LEU A 130 -76.05 55.49 74.49
N ILE A 131 -76.65 54.40 74.97
CA ILE A 131 -76.02 53.07 74.94
C ILE A 131 -75.77 52.64 73.49
N HIS A 132 -76.78 52.71 72.62
CA HIS A 132 -76.62 52.36 71.20
C HIS A 132 -75.55 53.19 70.52
N LEU A 133 -75.49 54.50 70.79
CA LEU A 133 -74.46 55.38 70.26
C LEU A 133 -73.07 54.94 70.72
N SER A 134 -72.91 54.61 72.01
CA SER A 134 -71.63 54.14 72.55
C SER A 134 -71.15 52.84 71.89
N TYR A 135 -72.03 51.86 71.69
CA TYR A 135 -71.70 50.60 71.03
C TYR A 135 -71.49 50.77 69.53
N ARG A 136 -72.28 51.62 68.86
CA ARG A 136 -72.09 51.96 67.44
C ARG A 136 -70.74 52.63 67.21
N ASN A 137 -70.33 53.53 68.10
CA ASN A 137 -69.01 54.15 68.07
C ASN A 137 -67.89 53.13 68.28
N LYS A 138 -68.02 52.23 69.28
CA LYS A 138 -67.04 51.12 69.47
C LYS A 138 -66.95 50.24 68.23
N LEU A 139 -68.08 49.85 67.65
CA LEU A 139 -68.13 49.00 66.46
C LEU A 139 -67.54 49.70 65.23
N ASN A 140 -67.80 51.01 65.06
CA ASN A 140 -67.19 51.81 64.00
C ASN A 140 -65.67 51.93 64.20
N ASN A 141 -65.19 52.13 65.43
CA ASN A 141 -63.77 52.17 65.72
C ASN A 141 -63.10 50.84 65.41
N ILE A 142 -63.68 49.72 65.86
CA ILE A 142 -63.18 48.36 65.54
C ILE A 142 -63.15 48.15 64.02
N LYS A 143 -64.20 48.55 63.30
CA LYS A 143 -64.21 48.49 61.84
C LYS A 143 -63.09 49.31 61.22
N LYS A 144 -62.89 50.56 61.67
CA LYS A 144 -61.79 51.41 61.18
C LYS A 144 -60.43 50.78 61.41
N PHE A 145 -60.15 50.28 62.62
CA PHE A 145 -58.91 49.56 62.92
C PHE A 145 -58.74 48.32 62.03
N PHE A 146 -59.80 47.54 61.83
CA PHE A 146 -59.76 46.37 60.95
C PHE A 146 -59.48 46.77 59.49
N PHE A 147 -60.07 47.85 58.98
CA PHE A 147 -59.79 48.33 57.62
C PHE A 147 -58.33 48.79 57.48
N GLN A 148 -57.82 49.55 58.44
CA GLN A 148 -56.43 50.00 58.43
C GLN A 148 -55.45 48.83 58.49
N GLU A 149 -55.69 47.84 59.36
CA GLU A 149 -54.82 46.68 59.47
C GLU A 149 -54.85 45.83 58.19
N ASN A 150 -56.03 45.68 57.55
CA ASN A 150 -56.11 45.00 56.26
C ASN A 150 -55.40 45.76 55.14
N GLU A 151 -55.52 47.09 55.07
CA GLU A 151 -54.74 47.90 54.12
C GLU A 151 -53.24 47.67 54.33
N HIS A 152 -52.74 47.74 55.57
CA HIS A 152 -51.34 47.46 55.87
C HIS A 152 -50.93 46.02 55.51
N LEU A 153 -51.82 45.04 55.70
CA LEU A 153 -51.56 43.66 55.24
C LEU A 153 -51.46 43.58 53.72
N TYR A 154 -52.35 44.24 52.96
CA TYR A 154 -52.26 44.28 51.51
C TYR A 154 -51.00 44.99 51.01
N GLU A 155 -50.64 46.13 51.61
CA GLU A 155 -49.38 46.83 51.32
C GLU A 155 -48.16 45.93 51.58
N ARG A 156 -48.17 45.21 52.70
CA ARG A 156 -47.10 44.30 53.06
C ARG A 156 -47.02 43.09 52.13
N ILE A 157 -48.14 42.54 51.69
CA ILE A 157 -48.19 41.45 50.70
C ILE A 157 -47.60 41.93 49.38
N ASN A 158 -48.06 43.08 48.87
CA ASN A 158 -47.55 43.64 47.62
C ASN A 158 -46.04 43.93 47.72
N TYR A 159 -45.59 44.50 48.83
CA TYR A 159 -44.16 44.73 49.06
C TYR A 159 -43.33 43.44 49.07
N PHE A 160 -43.86 42.35 49.66
CA PHE A 160 -43.18 41.05 49.61
C PHE A 160 -43.19 40.43 48.22
N GLU A 161 -44.28 40.61 47.45
CA GLU A 161 -44.34 40.16 46.06
C GLU A 161 -43.33 40.93 45.19
N ASP A 162 -43.22 42.25 45.38
CA ASP A 162 -42.23 43.10 44.69
C ASP A 162 -40.80 42.68 45.05
N ILE A 163 -40.50 42.46 46.33
CA ILE A 163 -39.18 41.94 46.75
C ILE A 163 -38.90 40.59 46.12
N LYS A 164 -39.88 39.68 46.13
CA LYS A 164 -39.71 38.35 45.55
C LYS A 164 -39.38 38.45 44.07
N TYR A 165 -40.12 39.29 43.34
CA TYR A 165 -39.88 39.53 41.92
C TYR A 165 -38.47 40.10 41.68
N MET A 166 -38.02 41.07 42.48
CA MET A 166 -36.65 41.61 42.38
C MET A 166 -35.58 40.54 42.65
N ILE A 167 -35.77 39.70 43.67
CA ILE A 167 -34.84 38.60 43.97
C ILE A 167 -34.81 37.58 42.84
N ASP A 168 -35.96 37.22 42.28
CA ASP A 168 -36.06 36.27 41.17
C ASP A 168 -35.38 36.85 39.90
N GLU A 169 -35.57 38.14 39.59
CA GLU A 169 -34.87 38.82 38.49
C GLU A 169 -33.36 38.88 38.71
N ASP A 170 -32.89 39.25 39.91
CA ASP A 170 -31.47 39.29 40.24
C ASP A 170 -30.82 37.89 40.14
N ALA A 171 -31.53 36.85 40.61
CA ALA A 171 -31.08 35.48 40.51
C ALA A 171 -31.00 35.00 39.05
N ASP A 172 -31.96 35.35 38.21
CA ASP A 172 -31.93 35.04 36.78
C ASP A 172 -30.80 35.77 36.06
N ILE A 173 -30.54 37.04 36.40
CA ILE A 173 -29.41 37.79 35.87
C ILE A 173 -28.08 37.15 36.27
N GLU A 174 -27.91 36.80 37.56
CA GLU A 174 -26.71 36.14 38.05
C GLU A 174 -26.51 34.76 37.38
N PHE A 175 -27.57 33.97 37.28
CA PHE A 175 -27.56 32.68 36.63
C PHE A 175 -27.13 32.81 35.15
N ASN A 176 -27.74 33.73 34.41
CA ASN A 176 -27.40 33.96 33.00
C ASN A 176 -25.96 34.45 32.84
N PHE A 177 -25.49 35.35 33.71
CA PHE A 177 -24.10 35.80 33.70
C PHE A 177 -23.11 34.66 33.94
N LEU A 178 -23.37 33.81 34.94
CA LEU A 178 -22.54 32.64 35.22
C LEU A 178 -22.59 31.66 34.04
N ASN A 179 -23.77 31.38 33.50
CA ASN A 179 -23.96 30.49 32.38
C ASN A 179 -23.17 30.97 31.14
N GLU A 180 -23.29 32.25 30.76
CA GLU A 180 -22.49 32.83 29.67
C GLU A 180 -20.99 32.71 29.92
N LYS A 181 -20.53 32.99 31.15
CA LYS A 181 -19.12 32.89 31.52
C LYS A 181 -18.60 31.47 31.36
N TYR A 182 -19.36 30.47 31.79
CA TYR A 182 -18.97 29.06 31.65
C TYR A 182 -19.07 28.58 30.20
N ILE A 183 -20.08 28.98 29.44
CA ILE A 183 -20.19 28.69 28.00
C ILE A 183 -18.97 29.27 27.25
N LYS A 184 -18.58 30.52 27.54
CA LYS A 184 -17.39 31.13 26.93
C LYS A 184 -16.12 30.34 27.27
N LYS A 185 -15.94 29.96 28.53
CA LYS A 185 -14.80 29.11 28.94
C LYS A 185 -14.81 27.75 28.24
N LEU A 186 -15.98 27.12 28.15
CA LEU A 186 -16.16 25.82 27.51
C LEU A 186 -15.83 25.89 26.02
N ASN A 187 -16.29 26.92 25.32
CA ASN A 187 -15.96 27.15 23.90
C ASN A 187 -14.46 27.40 23.69
N ILE A 188 -13.79 28.14 24.58
CA ILE A 188 -12.33 28.33 24.50
C ILE A 188 -11.61 26.98 24.64
N ILE A 189 -12.03 26.15 25.60
CA ILE A 189 -11.45 24.82 25.82
C ILE A 189 -11.72 23.92 24.60
N LEU A 190 -12.95 23.88 24.08
CA LEU A 190 -13.31 23.09 22.90
C LEU A 190 -12.49 23.50 21.67
N ASN A 191 -12.39 24.80 21.39
CA ASN A 191 -11.56 25.30 20.29
C ASN A 191 -10.09 24.92 20.46
N LYS A 192 -9.58 24.92 21.70
CA LYS A 192 -8.20 24.52 21.96
C LYS A 192 -8.00 23.01 21.79
N ILE A 193 -8.98 22.19 22.18
CA ILE A 193 -8.97 20.74 21.93
C ILE A 193 -8.94 20.49 20.42
N GLU A 194 -9.83 21.11 19.66
CA GLU A 194 -9.87 20.97 18.19
C GLU A 194 -8.54 21.38 17.53
N GLN A 195 -7.93 22.47 17.99
CA GLN A 195 -6.60 22.87 17.52
C GLN A 195 -5.53 21.81 17.83
N LEU A 196 -5.52 21.25 19.05
CA LEU A 196 -4.56 20.23 19.44
C LEU A 196 -4.78 18.91 18.68
N GLU A 197 -6.03 18.53 18.42
CA GLU A 197 -6.36 17.37 17.58
C GLU A 197 -5.87 17.56 16.14
N ASN A 198 -6.06 18.74 15.56
CA ASN A 198 -5.53 19.07 14.24
C ASN A 198 -3.98 19.05 14.20
N GLU A 199 -3.33 19.62 15.21
CA GLU A 199 -1.86 19.56 15.37
C GLU A 199 -1.38 18.11 15.51
N GLN A 200 -2.09 17.28 16.27
CA GLN A 200 -1.77 15.86 16.46
C GLN A 200 -1.89 15.07 15.15
N VAL A 201 -2.94 15.31 14.35
CA VAL A 201 -3.10 14.67 13.04
C VAL A 201 -1.95 15.08 12.10
N LEU A 202 -1.59 16.36 12.06
CA LEU A 202 -0.47 16.84 11.26
C LEU A 202 0.86 16.23 11.72
N LEU A 203 1.07 16.11 13.03
CA LEU A 203 2.27 15.50 13.60
C LEU A 203 2.36 14.01 13.23
N ASN A 204 1.25 13.27 13.30
CA ASN A 204 1.20 11.86 12.91
C ASN A 204 1.51 11.68 11.42
N LEU A 205 0.94 12.51 10.54
CA LEU A 205 1.28 12.51 9.11
C LEU A 205 2.77 12.80 8.87
N ARG A 206 3.36 13.72 9.65
CA ARG A 206 4.79 14.02 9.55
C ARG A 206 5.65 12.87 10.06
N LEU A 207 5.23 12.18 11.11
CA LEU A 207 5.90 10.98 11.62
C LEU A 207 5.86 9.86 10.59
N GLU A 208 4.71 9.57 9.99
CA GLU A 208 4.59 8.56 8.92
C GLU A 208 5.49 8.87 7.72
N GLN A 209 5.60 10.14 7.32
CA GLN A 209 6.53 10.56 6.26
C GLN A 209 7.99 10.29 6.64
N LEU A 210 8.38 10.66 7.86
CA LEU A 210 9.75 10.45 8.35
C LEU A 210 10.08 8.95 8.48
N GLU A 211 9.12 8.14 8.91
CA GLU A 211 9.27 6.67 8.94
C GLU A 211 9.43 6.09 7.54
N GLN A 212 8.65 6.55 6.56
CA GLN A 212 8.81 6.14 5.16
C GLN A 212 10.18 6.55 4.59
N GLU A 213 10.63 7.77 4.85
CA GLU A 213 11.98 8.23 4.46
C GLU A 213 13.07 7.40 5.14
N SER A 214 12.94 7.12 6.44
CA SER A 214 13.87 6.26 7.18
C SER A 214 13.96 4.86 6.58
N ASN A 215 12.82 4.23 6.30
CA ASN A 215 12.76 2.90 5.68
C ASN A 215 13.42 2.89 4.30
N ARG A 216 13.20 3.95 3.49
CA ARG A 216 13.88 4.10 2.20
C ARG A 216 15.39 4.20 2.34
N PHE A 217 15.87 4.99 3.30
CA PHE A 217 17.31 5.08 3.57
C PHE A 217 17.90 3.76 4.07
N GLU A 218 17.18 2.99 4.89
CA GLU A 218 17.62 1.66 5.32
C GLU A 218 17.77 0.70 4.12
N ASP A 219 16.85 0.74 3.16
CA ASP A 219 16.93 -0.09 1.96
C ASP A 219 18.08 0.35 1.03
N GLU A 220 18.30 1.66 0.87
CA GLU A 220 19.45 2.20 0.14
C GLU A 220 20.78 1.77 0.78
N ILE A 221 20.88 1.82 2.13
CA ILE A 221 22.06 1.33 2.85
C ILE A 221 22.31 -0.15 2.56
N LYS A 222 21.28 -1.00 2.62
CA LYS A 222 21.42 -2.44 2.33
C LYS A 222 21.90 -2.68 0.89
N GLN A 223 21.40 -1.90 -0.08
CA GLN A 223 21.86 -1.98 -1.47
C GLN A 223 23.34 -1.62 -1.58
N PHE A 224 23.76 -0.49 -1.00
CA PHE A 224 25.16 -0.07 -1.00
C PHE A 224 26.07 -1.07 -0.28
N GLU A 225 25.62 -1.71 0.79
CA GLU A 225 26.39 -2.76 1.46
C GLU A 225 26.58 -3.99 0.58
N SER A 226 25.54 -4.42 -0.14
CA SER A 226 25.63 -5.52 -1.11
C SER A 226 26.62 -5.19 -2.23
N GLU A 227 26.53 -4.00 -2.82
CA GLU A 227 27.49 -3.54 -3.85
C GLU A 227 28.92 -3.47 -3.30
N ARG A 228 29.10 -2.96 -2.07
CA ARG A 228 30.40 -2.94 -1.40
C ARG A 228 31.00 -4.33 -1.27
N TYR A 229 30.20 -5.34 -0.86
CA TYR A 229 30.68 -6.71 -0.78
C TYR A 229 31.09 -7.28 -2.14
N GLN A 230 30.30 -7.04 -3.19
CA GLN A 230 30.64 -7.46 -4.56
C GLN A 230 31.95 -6.84 -5.04
N LEU A 231 32.14 -5.54 -4.81
CA LEU A 231 33.38 -4.83 -5.17
C LEU A 231 34.59 -5.37 -4.39
N ILE A 232 34.44 -5.66 -3.09
CA ILE A 232 35.51 -6.27 -2.29
C ILE A 232 35.92 -7.63 -2.85
N ASP A 233 34.96 -8.47 -3.25
CA ASP A 233 35.26 -9.77 -3.84
C ASP A 233 35.92 -9.66 -5.22
N GLN A 234 35.51 -8.68 -6.05
CA GLN A 234 36.21 -8.37 -7.31
C GLN A 234 37.66 -7.91 -7.06
N ILE A 235 37.89 -7.03 -6.09
CA ILE A 235 39.24 -6.60 -5.71
C ILE A 235 40.10 -7.79 -5.30
N ARG A 236 39.55 -8.70 -4.47
CA ARG A 236 40.27 -9.92 -4.04
C ARG A 236 40.64 -10.83 -5.22
N GLN A 237 39.75 -11.01 -6.19
CA GLN A 237 40.05 -11.79 -7.40
C GLN A 237 41.17 -11.15 -8.22
N ILE A 238 41.09 -9.83 -8.43
CA ILE A 238 42.11 -9.09 -9.18
C ILE A 238 43.47 -9.15 -8.45
N ASP A 239 43.50 -9.01 -7.12
CA ASP A 239 44.73 -9.12 -6.33
C ASP A 239 45.35 -10.52 -6.43
N TYR A 240 44.52 -11.57 -6.46
CA TYR A 240 44.97 -12.94 -6.67
C TYR A 240 45.61 -13.12 -8.06
N ASP A 241 44.93 -12.69 -9.11
CA ASP A 241 45.44 -12.77 -10.50
C ASP A 241 46.72 -11.95 -10.67
N LEU A 242 46.79 -10.77 -10.07
CA LEU A 242 47.96 -9.91 -10.09
C LEU A 242 49.17 -10.58 -9.40
N ASN A 243 48.94 -11.30 -8.30
CA ASN A 243 50.00 -12.07 -7.64
C ASN A 243 50.49 -13.26 -8.49
N ILE A 244 49.60 -13.99 -9.16
CA ILE A 244 49.98 -15.04 -10.11
C ILE A 244 50.79 -14.46 -11.26
N ALA A 245 50.35 -13.33 -11.84
CA ALA A 245 51.06 -12.67 -12.92
C ALA A 245 52.47 -12.24 -12.49
N LYS A 246 52.62 -11.67 -11.28
CA LYS A 246 53.92 -11.32 -10.70
C LYS A 246 54.84 -12.54 -10.57
N GLN A 247 54.33 -13.66 -10.05
CA GLN A 247 55.10 -14.91 -9.95
C GLN A 247 55.53 -15.43 -11.32
N THR A 248 54.64 -15.36 -12.32
CA THR A 248 54.92 -15.78 -13.69
C THR A 248 56.01 -14.92 -14.32
N ILE A 249 55.97 -13.60 -14.13
CA ILE A 249 57.02 -12.67 -14.58
C ILE A 249 58.36 -13.00 -13.91
N GLN A 250 58.36 -13.26 -12.60
CA GLN A 250 59.59 -13.66 -11.88
C GLN A 250 60.19 -14.95 -12.44
N GLN A 251 59.38 -15.98 -12.68
CA GLN A 251 59.84 -17.24 -13.28
C GLN A 251 60.39 -17.03 -14.70
N ARG A 252 59.72 -16.21 -15.52
CA ARG A 252 60.20 -15.86 -16.87
C ARG A 252 61.53 -15.11 -16.81
N ASN A 253 61.67 -14.15 -15.90
CA ASN A 253 62.93 -13.42 -15.71
C ASN A 253 64.08 -14.34 -15.31
N PHE A 254 63.81 -15.34 -14.45
CA PHE A 254 64.80 -16.37 -14.11
C PHE A 254 65.24 -17.17 -15.35
N ILE A 255 64.29 -17.63 -16.16
CA ILE A 255 64.58 -18.36 -17.41
C ILE A 255 65.38 -17.49 -18.39
N ILE A 256 65.01 -16.22 -18.54
CA ILE A 256 65.71 -15.27 -19.41
C ILE A 256 67.15 -15.08 -18.93
N GLN A 257 67.38 -14.89 -17.62
CA GLN A 257 68.72 -14.78 -17.07
C GLN A 257 69.57 -16.03 -17.34
N ASP A 258 69.00 -17.22 -17.16
CA ASP A 258 69.69 -18.48 -17.45
C ASP A 258 70.04 -18.62 -18.94
N LYS A 259 69.13 -18.22 -19.82
CA LYS A 259 69.38 -18.18 -21.27
C LYS A 259 70.46 -17.19 -21.64
N LEU A 260 70.44 -15.98 -21.07
CA LEU A 260 71.47 -14.97 -21.28
C LEU A 260 72.86 -15.46 -20.86
N LYS A 261 72.97 -16.10 -19.69
CA LYS A 261 74.23 -16.73 -19.24
C LYS A 261 74.72 -17.76 -20.26
N ARG A 262 73.84 -18.66 -20.70
CA ARG A 262 74.19 -19.68 -21.70
C ARG A 262 74.60 -19.08 -23.04
N THR A 263 73.96 -18.00 -23.49
CA THR A 263 74.36 -17.28 -24.70
C THR A 263 75.75 -16.69 -24.55
N ASN A 264 76.03 -15.99 -23.45
CA ASN A 264 77.36 -15.44 -23.19
C ASN A 264 78.45 -16.53 -23.14
N ASP A 265 78.17 -17.68 -22.51
CA ASP A 265 79.12 -18.80 -22.49
C ASP A 265 79.39 -19.35 -23.90
N MET A 266 78.36 -19.40 -24.76
CA MET A 266 78.48 -19.83 -26.15
C MET A 266 79.24 -18.80 -27.00
N GLU A 267 79.01 -17.50 -26.80
CA GLU A 267 79.78 -16.42 -27.44
C GLU A 267 81.26 -16.51 -27.06
N ASN A 268 81.57 -16.67 -25.77
CA ASN A 268 82.96 -16.86 -25.31
C ASN A 268 83.63 -18.08 -25.96
N ARG A 269 82.91 -19.22 -26.07
CA ARG A 269 83.42 -20.41 -26.77
C ARG A 269 83.56 -20.19 -28.27
N GLN A 270 82.67 -19.43 -28.89
CA GLN A 270 82.76 -19.07 -30.29
C GLN A 270 84.00 -18.22 -30.54
N ASP A 271 84.27 -17.23 -29.70
CA ASP A 271 85.49 -16.41 -29.77
C ASP A 271 86.76 -17.26 -29.61
N GLU A 272 86.75 -18.27 -28.73
CA GLU A 272 87.84 -19.23 -28.62
C GLU A 272 88.01 -20.07 -29.89
N LEU A 273 86.91 -20.56 -30.48
CA LEU A 273 86.94 -21.29 -31.74
C LEU A 273 87.44 -20.43 -32.90
N GLU A 274 87.07 -19.15 -32.96
CA GLU A 274 87.60 -18.21 -33.95
C GLU A 274 89.11 -18.00 -33.78
N LYS A 275 89.61 -17.91 -32.55
CA LYS A 275 91.06 -17.89 -32.28
C LYS A 275 91.74 -19.17 -32.76
N PHE A 276 91.16 -20.34 -32.50
CA PHE A 276 91.70 -21.60 -33.02
C PHE A 276 91.67 -21.66 -34.54
N ALA A 277 90.58 -21.22 -35.17
CA ALA A 277 90.46 -21.14 -36.62
C ALA A 277 91.53 -20.22 -37.22
N TYR A 278 91.81 -19.08 -36.60
CA TYR A 278 92.89 -18.19 -37.01
C TYR A 278 94.26 -18.88 -36.95
N VAL A 279 94.58 -19.54 -35.83
CA VAL A 279 95.83 -20.27 -35.64
C VAL A 279 95.98 -21.42 -36.65
N PHE A 280 94.92 -22.21 -36.88
CA PHE A 280 94.96 -23.30 -37.85
C PHE A 280 95.06 -22.80 -39.29
N ASN A 281 94.34 -21.74 -39.65
CA ASN A 281 94.46 -21.12 -40.97
C ASN A 281 95.88 -20.60 -41.22
N TYR A 282 96.51 -20.01 -40.21
CA TYR A 282 97.92 -19.64 -40.28
C TYR A 282 98.80 -20.88 -40.52
N LYS A 283 98.60 -21.96 -39.76
CA LYS A 283 99.39 -23.20 -39.91
C LYS A 283 99.18 -23.89 -41.26
N ILE A 284 97.95 -23.90 -41.79
CA ILE A 284 97.65 -24.41 -43.13
C ILE A 284 98.40 -23.58 -44.17
N ARG A 285 98.39 -22.25 -44.07
CA ARG A 285 99.13 -21.38 -45.00
C ARG A 285 100.64 -21.63 -44.93
N GLU A 286 101.19 -21.73 -43.73
CA GLU A 286 102.61 -22.04 -43.51
C GLU A 286 102.99 -23.38 -44.15
N LEU A 287 102.27 -24.46 -43.86
CA LEU A 287 102.51 -25.78 -44.44
C LEU A 287 102.29 -25.80 -45.96
N THR A 288 101.30 -25.07 -46.46
CA THR A 288 101.06 -24.94 -47.91
C THR A 288 102.26 -24.28 -48.60
N ASN A 289 102.84 -23.24 -47.98
CA ASN A 289 104.04 -22.58 -48.48
C ASN A 289 105.28 -23.48 -48.43
N GLU A 290 105.40 -24.38 -47.44
CA GLU A 290 106.47 -25.39 -47.39
C GLU A 290 106.28 -26.52 -48.43
N ILE A 291 105.03 -26.93 -48.67
CA ILE A 291 104.70 -28.03 -49.58
C ILE A 291 104.77 -27.57 -51.04
N ALA A 292 104.39 -26.32 -51.36
CA ALA A 292 104.41 -25.80 -52.72
C ALA A 292 105.74 -25.99 -53.48
N PRO A 293 106.92 -25.62 -52.94
CA PRO A 293 108.20 -25.85 -53.63
C PRO A 293 108.49 -27.35 -53.77
N ARG A 294 108.20 -28.16 -52.75
CA ARG A 294 108.36 -29.63 -52.82
C ARG A 294 107.47 -30.25 -53.89
N GLN A 295 106.23 -29.78 -54.04
CA GLN A 295 105.32 -30.23 -55.11
C GLN A 295 105.84 -29.82 -56.48
N HIS A 296 106.44 -28.63 -56.62
CA HIS A 296 107.07 -28.21 -57.86
C HIS A 296 108.29 -29.07 -58.20
N GLU A 297 109.12 -29.41 -57.21
CA GLU A 297 110.24 -30.33 -57.37
C GLU A 297 109.77 -31.73 -57.78
N VAL A 298 108.75 -32.28 -57.10
CA VAL A 298 108.18 -33.59 -57.44
C VAL A 298 107.59 -33.60 -58.85
N LYS A 299 106.87 -32.53 -59.26
CA LYS A 299 106.38 -32.41 -60.64
C LYS A 299 107.52 -32.37 -61.65
N ALA A 300 108.57 -31.60 -61.37
CA ALA A 300 109.76 -31.54 -62.24
C ALA A 300 110.45 -32.91 -62.34
N LEU A 301 110.57 -33.65 -61.24
CA LEU A 301 111.11 -35.01 -61.22
C LEU A 301 110.22 -36.00 -61.98
N ILE A 302 108.90 -35.90 -61.89
CA ILE A 302 107.96 -36.72 -62.67
C ILE A 302 108.10 -36.40 -64.17
N GLU A 303 108.21 -35.13 -64.56
CA GLU A 303 108.46 -34.75 -65.95
C GLU A 303 109.80 -35.29 -66.46
N GLN A 304 110.86 -35.20 -65.65
CA GLN A 304 112.16 -35.77 -65.98
C GLN A 304 112.09 -37.30 -66.12
N TYR A 305 111.40 -37.99 -65.21
CA TYR A 305 111.17 -39.43 -65.27
C TYR A 305 110.40 -39.82 -66.53
N ASN A 306 109.31 -39.11 -66.87
CA ASN A 306 108.55 -39.36 -68.09
C ASN A 306 109.41 -39.14 -69.35
N ASN A 307 110.25 -38.10 -69.39
CA ASN A 307 111.17 -37.89 -70.50
C ASN A 307 112.18 -39.04 -70.60
N MET A 308 112.73 -39.50 -69.49
CA MET A 308 113.61 -40.67 -69.46
C MET A 308 112.90 -41.96 -69.88
N ASP A 309 111.65 -42.18 -69.47
CA ASP A 309 110.84 -43.33 -69.88
C ASP A 309 110.58 -43.29 -71.39
N THR A 310 110.27 -42.12 -71.96
CA THR A 310 110.13 -42.00 -73.42
C THR A 310 111.45 -42.27 -74.16
N GLU A 311 112.59 -41.83 -73.62
CA GLU A 311 113.91 -42.13 -74.19
C GLU A 311 114.22 -43.63 -74.10
N TYR A 312 113.87 -44.26 -72.98
CA TYR A 312 113.99 -45.70 -72.79
C TYR A 312 113.13 -46.50 -73.77
N ASP A 313 111.88 -46.10 -74.00
CA ASP A 313 111.00 -46.73 -74.99
C ASP A 313 111.58 -46.62 -76.40
N ILE A 314 112.13 -45.45 -76.77
CA ILE A 314 112.82 -45.25 -78.05
C ILE A 314 114.04 -46.20 -78.15
N LEU A 315 114.82 -46.33 -77.08
CA LEU A 315 115.96 -47.25 -77.03
C LEU A 315 115.54 -48.72 -77.14
N CYS A 316 114.46 -49.13 -76.48
CA CYS A 316 113.89 -50.47 -76.59
C CYS A 316 113.42 -50.77 -78.02
N GLN A 317 112.69 -49.85 -78.66
CA GLN A 317 112.29 -49.99 -80.06
C GLN A 317 113.49 -50.08 -81.00
N ASN A 318 114.55 -49.30 -80.74
CA ASN A 318 115.78 -49.38 -81.53
C ASN A 318 116.50 -50.72 -81.31
N ASN A 319 116.60 -51.21 -80.08
CA ASN A 319 117.16 -52.52 -79.76
C ASN A 319 116.37 -53.66 -80.43
N GLU A 320 115.05 -53.59 -80.45
CA GLU A 320 114.21 -54.55 -81.16
C GLU A 320 114.49 -54.52 -82.68
N LYS A 321 114.55 -53.32 -83.28
CA LYS A 321 114.92 -53.15 -84.70
C LYS A 321 116.31 -53.72 -85.00
N TYR A 322 117.29 -53.51 -84.14
CA TYR A 322 118.64 -54.07 -84.31
C TYR A 322 118.66 -55.59 -84.12
N SER A 323 117.88 -56.12 -83.17
CA SER A 323 117.72 -57.58 -82.98
C SER A 323 117.13 -58.25 -84.22
N ILE A 324 116.09 -57.64 -84.82
CA ILE A 324 115.50 -58.11 -86.09
C ILE A 324 116.54 -58.09 -87.22
N LYS A 325 117.34 -57.01 -87.34
CA LYS A 325 118.42 -56.93 -88.34
C LYS A 325 119.48 -58.01 -88.14
N ILE A 326 119.88 -58.28 -86.89
CA ILE A 326 120.83 -59.35 -86.57
C ILE A 326 120.24 -60.71 -86.95
N ALA A 327 118.96 -60.95 -86.67
CA ALA A 327 118.29 -62.19 -87.06
C ALA A 327 118.23 -62.36 -88.59
N ASP A 328 117.92 -61.30 -89.34
CA ASP A 328 117.92 -61.32 -90.82
C ASP A 328 119.33 -61.58 -91.39
N TYR A 329 120.36 -60.90 -90.88
CA TYR A 329 121.74 -61.16 -91.29
C TYR A 329 122.19 -62.58 -90.97
N ASN A 330 121.84 -63.13 -89.81
CA ASN A 330 122.14 -64.52 -89.46
C ASN A 330 121.40 -65.52 -90.36
N ALA A 331 120.16 -65.24 -90.75
CA ALA A 331 119.41 -66.09 -91.67
C ALA A 331 120.05 -66.10 -93.08
N ARG A 332 120.45 -64.92 -93.59
CA ARG A 332 121.20 -64.80 -94.85
C ARG A 332 122.54 -65.52 -94.80
N LEU A 333 123.28 -65.41 -93.69
CA LEU A 333 124.54 -66.11 -93.49
C LEU A 333 124.33 -67.63 -93.54
N LYS A 334 123.35 -68.17 -92.82
CA LYS A 334 123.01 -69.61 -92.87
C LYS A 334 122.56 -70.08 -94.26
N ALA A 335 121.85 -69.26 -95.02
CA ALA A 335 121.44 -69.59 -96.39
C ALA A 335 122.65 -69.69 -97.32
N THR A 336 123.54 -68.70 -97.30
CA THR A 336 124.78 -68.68 -98.09
C THR A 336 125.74 -69.80 -97.70
N GLU A 337 125.87 -70.12 -96.41
CA GLU A 337 126.64 -71.29 -95.94
C GLU A 337 126.09 -72.61 -96.50
N LYS A 338 124.76 -72.76 -96.56
CA LYS A 338 124.13 -73.95 -97.15
C LYS A 338 124.37 -74.05 -98.65
N GLU A 339 124.26 -72.94 -99.39
CA GLU A 339 124.58 -72.92 -100.83
C GLU A 339 126.03 -73.31 -101.10
N LEU A 340 126.97 -72.78 -100.31
CA LEU A 340 128.39 -73.15 -100.40
C LEU A 340 128.62 -74.65 -100.10
N GLN A 341 127.89 -75.21 -99.13
CA GLN A 341 127.91 -76.65 -98.84
C GLN A 341 127.36 -77.48 -100.02
N TYR A 342 126.27 -77.03 -100.66
CA TYR A 342 125.72 -77.72 -101.82
C TYR A 342 126.70 -77.73 -103.00
N GLU A 343 127.34 -76.60 -103.31
CA GLU A 343 128.33 -76.53 -104.38
C GLU A 343 129.57 -77.38 -104.09
N THR A 344 130.08 -77.37 -102.85
CA THR A 344 131.24 -78.20 -102.48
C THR A 344 130.94 -79.70 -102.58
N ILE A 345 129.73 -80.13 -102.22
CA ILE A 345 129.29 -81.53 -102.40
C ILE A 345 129.14 -81.88 -103.89
N ALA A 346 128.59 -80.96 -104.70
CA ALA A 346 128.43 -81.17 -106.14
C ALA A 346 129.78 -81.32 -106.86
N ILE A 347 130.76 -80.49 -106.52
CA ILE A 347 132.13 -80.56 -107.06
C ILE A 347 132.80 -81.89 -106.69
N ARG A 348 132.63 -82.37 -105.45
CA ARG A 348 133.14 -83.71 -105.06
C ARG A 348 132.58 -84.83 -105.93
N LYS A 349 131.27 -84.86 -106.14
CA LYS A 349 130.61 -85.90 -106.96
C LYS A 349 131.06 -85.86 -108.42
N LEU A 350 131.24 -84.66 -108.99
CA LEU A 350 131.76 -84.48 -110.35
C LEU A 350 133.19 -85.00 -110.50
N ASN A 351 134.03 -84.78 -109.50
CA ASN A 351 135.40 -85.29 -109.53
C ASN A 351 135.45 -86.83 -109.41
N GLU A 352 134.57 -87.45 -108.62
CA GLU A 352 134.43 -88.90 -108.54
C GLU A 352 133.97 -89.52 -109.88
N THR A 353 132.98 -88.92 -110.55
CA THR A 353 132.52 -89.43 -111.85
C THR A 353 133.61 -89.34 -112.92
N ILE A 354 134.38 -88.24 -112.94
CA ILE A 354 135.52 -88.08 -113.85
C ILE A 354 136.62 -89.10 -113.56
N ALA A 355 136.91 -89.40 -112.28
CA ALA A 355 137.90 -90.41 -111.91
C ALA A 355 137.49 -91.81 -112.40
N ASN A 356 136.23 -92.20 -112.21
CA ASN A 356 135.70 -93.50 -112.64
C ASN A 356 135.71 -93.66 -114.17
N ILE A 357 135.37 -92.60 -114.93
CA ILE A 357 135.44 -92.62 -116.40
C ILE A 357 136.88 -92.84 -116.88
N LYS A 358 137.86 -92.19 -116.23
CA LYS A 358 139.28 -92.36 -116.58
C LYS A 358 139.77 -93.78 -116.32
N GLU A 359 139.31 -94.42 -115.25
CA GLU A 359 139.68 -95.79 -114.90
C GLU A 359 139.06 -96.81 -115.88
N ASP A 360 137.77 -96.65 -116.19
CA ASP A 360 137.07 -97.49 -117.17
C ASP A 360 137.64 -97.34 -118.60
N LEU A 361 138.09 -96.13 -118.99
CA LEU A 361 138.80 -95.92 -120.25
C LEU A 361 140.18 -96.60 -120.27
N LYS A 362 140.95 -96.55 -119.17
CA LYS A 362 142.25 -97.25 -119.07
C LYS A 362 142.10 -98.77 -119.22
N LEU A 363 141.05 -99.34 -118.63
CA LEU A 363 140.73 -100.76 -118.78
C LEU A 363 140.39 -101.11 -120.24
N SER A 364 139.73 -100.21 -120.97
CA SER A 364 139.39 -100.42 -122.38
C SER A 364 140.61 -100.35 -123.33
N CYS A 365 141.67 -99.60 -123.00
CA CYS A 365 142.89 -99.50 -123.80
C CYS A 365 143.68 -100.82 -123.92
N HIS A 366 143.54 -101.77 -122.99
CA HIS A 366 144.25 -103.06 -123.06
C HIS A 366 143.67 -104.05 -124.10
N LEU A 367 142.56 -103.71 -124.78
CA LEU A 367 141.82 -104.62 -125.66
C LEU A 367 141.87 -104.20 -127.15
N ILE A 368 142.82 -103.36 -127.52
CA ILE A 368 142.95 -102.79 -128.87
C ILE A 368 143.11 -103.87 -129.95
N ASP A 369 143.77 -104.98 -129.64
CA ASP A 369 144.05 -106.04 -130.64
C ASP A 369 142.85 -106.98 -130.91
N LYS A 370 141.70 -106.78 -130.25
CA LYS A 370 140.48 -107.61 -130.40
C LYS A 370 139.22 -106.75 -130.70
N PRO A 371 138.97 -106.40 -131.98
CA PRO A 371 137.99 -105.37 -132.35
C PRO A 371 136.53 -105.68 -131.99
N LYS A 372 136.10 -106.96 -131.96
CA LYS A 372 134.70 -107.32 -131.62
C LYS A 372 134.37 -107.14 -130.13
N GLN A 373 135.35 -107.26 -129.23
CA GLN A 373 135.14 -107.11 -127.79
C GLN A 373 135.19 -105.64 -127.36
N LEU A 374 136.05 -104.84 -128.00
CA LEU A 374 136.18 -103.40 -127.76
C LEU A 374 134.87 -102.64 -128.02
N ILE A 375 134.18 -102.93 -129.13
CA ILE A 375 132.88 -102.29 -129.47
C ILE A 375 131.82 -102.56 -128.39
N LYS A 376 131.84 -103.74 -127.76
CA LYS A 376 130.88 -104.09 -126.71
C LYS A 376 131.14 -103.32 -125.40
N ILE A 377 132.40 -103.15 -125.02
CA ILE A 377 132.80 -102.40 -123.82
C ILE A 377 132.57 -100.89 -124.02
N ILE A 378 132.93 -100.34 -125.19
CA ILE A 378 132.67 -98.93 -125.51
C ILE A 378 131.17 -98.63 -125.53
N ARG A 379 130.32 -99.53 -126.08
CA ARG A 379 128.86 -99.40 -125.95
C ARG A 379 128.37 -99.42 -124.50
N ASN A 380 129.03 -100.21 -123.64
CA ASN A 380 128.68 -100.26 -122.22
C ASN A 380 129.11 -98.98 -121.46
N ILE A 381 130.29 -98.41 -121.78
CA ILE A 381 130.74 -97.11 -121.25
C ILE A 381 129.80 -95.99 -121.71
N TYR A 382 129.38 -95.99 -122.98
CA TYR A 382 128.42 -95.01 -123.51
C TYR A 382 127.04 -95.14 -122.83
N GLY A 383 126.58 -96.37 -122.57
CA GLY A 383 125.34 -96.63 -121.83
C GLY A 383 125.38 -96.15 -120.38
N LYS A 384 126.52 -96.31 -119.69
CA LYS A 384 126.64 -96.05 -118.26
C LYS A 384 126.82 -94.57 -117.93
N TYR A 385 127.54 -93.80 -118.75
CA TYR A 385 127.93 -92.42 -118.40
C TYR A 385 127.24 -91.33 -119.23
N ILE A 386 126.59 -91.64 -120.37
CA ILE A 386 125.99 -90.62 -121.25
C ILE A 386 124.45 -90.66 -121.23
N LEU A 387 123.81 -91.84 -121.11
CA LEU A 387 122.34 -91.94 -121.02
C LEU A 387 121.78 -91.48 -119.66
N GLN A 388 122.54 -91.64 -118.57
CA GLN A 388 122.13 -91.20 -117.22
C GLN A 388 122.09 -89.66 -117.07
N VAL A 389 122.81 -88.92 -117.91
CA VAL A 389 122.87 -87.45 -117.86
C VAL A 389 121.60 -86.82 -118.48
N HIS A 390 120.92 -87.51 -119.39
CA HIS A 390 119.74 -86.96 -120.07
C HIS A 390 118.48 -86.96 -119.18
N GLU A 391 118.33 -87.93 -118.27
CA GLU A 391 117.22 -87.95 -117.30
C GLU A 391 117.35 -86.85 -116.23
N GLN A 392 118.57 -86.49 -115.82
CA GLN A 392 118.79 -85.43 -114.81
C GLN A 392 118.48 -84.02 -115.33
N ILE A 393 118.70 -83.77 -116.62
CA ILE A 393 118.42 -82.46 -117.25
C ILE A 393 116.90 -82.18 -117.35
N ASN A 394 116.07 -83.21 -117.57
CA ASN A 394 114.62 -83.04 -117.61
C ASN A 394 114.01 -82.75 -116.22
N MET A 395 114.52 -83.38 -115.15
CA MET A 395 114.09 -83.05 -113.79
C MET A 395 114.46 -81.60 -113.39
N MET A 396 115.64 -81.10 -113.79
CA MET A 396 116.01 -79.69 -113.51
C MET A 396 115.09 -78.67 -114.20
N ARG A 397 114.55 -78.97 -115.39
CA ARG A 397 113.58 -78.09 -116.06
C ARG A 397 112.23 -78.04 -115.35
N GLU A 398 111.75 -79.15 -114.79
CA GLU A 398 110.49 -79.17 -114.03
C GLU A 398 110.62 -78.40 -112.71
N ILE A 399 111.76 -78.50 -112.01
CA ILE A 399 112.01 -77.75 -110.77
C ILE A 399 112.03 -76.23 -111.04
N SER A 400 112.64 -75.79 -112.16
CA SER A 400 112.67 -74.37 -112.52
C SER A 400 111.28 -73.78 -112.82
N SER A 401 110.33 -74.58 -113.30
CA SER A 401 108.93 -74.17 -113.53
C SER A 401 108.17 -73.99 -112.20
N TYR A 402 108.44 -74.82 -111.21
CA TYR A 402 107.86 -74.69 -109.87
C TYR A 402 108.36 -73.45 -109.12
N CYS A 403 109.66 -73.14 -109.21
CA CYS A 403 110.22 -71.96 -108.55
C CYS A 403 109.63 -70.64 -109.08
N LEU A 404 109.33 -70.55 -110.38
CA LEU A 404 108.68 -69.37 -110.96
C LEU A 404 107.26 -69.14 -110.42
N LYS A 405 106.51 -70.22 -110.18
CA LYS A 405 105.17 -70.13 -109.57
C LYS A 405 105.21 -69.69 -108.10
N VAL A 406 106.26 -70.04 -107.36
CA VAL A 406 106.44 -69.61 -105.96
C VAL A 406 106.72 -68.11 -105.88
N VAL A 407 107.54 -67.57 -106.78
CA VAL A 407 107.81 -66.12 -106.84
C VAL A 407 106.55 -65.31 -107.16
N GLU A 408 105.65 -65.83 -108.00
CA GLU A 408 104.35 -65.20 -108.27
C GLU A 408 103.45 -65.15 -107.03
N VAL A 409 103.45 -66.21 -106.21
CA VAL A 409 102.68 -66.26 -104.95
C VAL A 409 103.27 -65.31 -103.90
N GLU A 410 104.59 -65.21 -103.78
CA GLU A 410 105.23 -64.25 -102.87
C GLU A 410 104.96 -62.80 -103.26
N ARG A 411 104.85 -62.49 -104.56
CA ARG A 411 104.47 -61.16 -105.03
C ARG A 411 103.04 -60.79 -104.63
N ILE A 412 102.10 -61.73 -104.77
CA ILE A 412 100.70 -61.54 -104.38
C ILE A 412 100.56 -61.34 -102.86
N LEU A 413 101.38 -62.02 -102.05
CA LEU A 413 101.39 -61.84 -100.60
C LEU A 413 101.98 -60.47 -100.18
N SER A 414 103.03 -60.00 -100.86
CA SER A 414 103.57 -58.65 -100.58
C SER A 414 102.61 -57.53 -100.98
N ASP A 415 101.82 -57.73 -102.03
CA ASP A 415 100.78 -56.78 -102.44
C ASP A 415 99.60 -56.75 -101.44
N LEU A 416 99.32 -57.86 -100.74
CA LEU A 416 98.32 -57.93 -99.66
C LEU A 416 98.78 -57.21 -98.38
N ASP A 417 100.08 -57.23 -98.06
CA ASP A 417 100.64 -56.51 -96.89
C ASP A 417 100.53 -54.99 -97.01
N ILE A 418 100.58 -54.44 -98.23
CA ILE A 418 100.47 -52.99 -98.48
C ILE A 418 99.02 -52.51 -98.33
N VAL A 419 98.03 -53.36 -98.62
CA VAL A 419 96.60 -52.99 -98.61
C VAL A 419 95.99 -53.04 -97.19
N LEU A 420 96.50 -53.90 -96.31
CA LEU A 420 95.86 -54.11 -95.00
C LEU A 420 96.31 -53.17 -93.89
N ASN A 421 97.49 -52.55 -93.96
CA ASN A 421 98.01 -51.56 -92.99
C ASN A 421 97.68 -51.83 -91.50
N ILE A 422 97.59 -53.11 -91.15
CA ILE A 422 97.49 -53.63 -89.79
C ILE A 422 98.85 -54.26 -89.54
N PRO A 423 99.58 -53.86 -88.48
CA PRO A 423 100.71 -54.65 -88.03
C PRO A 423 100.15 -55.97 -87.49
N MET A 424 99.99 -56.96 -88.37
CA MET A 424 99.79 -58.33 -87.96
C MET A 424 101.11 -58.81 -87.38
N ASN A 425 101.29 -58.53 -86.09
CA ASN A 425 102.23 -59.21 -85.21
C ASN A 425 101.80 -60.68 -85.08
N ILE A 426 101.86 -61.43 -86.18
CA ILE A 426 101.86 -62.88 -86.14
C ILE A 426 103.27 -63.24 -85.72
N ASN A 427 103.39 -63.41 -84.41
CA ASN A 427 104.50 -64.07 -83.75
C ASN A 427 104.91 -65.30 -84.59
N ARG A 428 106.12 -65.30 -85.13
CA ARG A 428 106.68 -66.38 -85.98
C ARG A 428 106.65 -67.77 -85.33
N THR A 429 106.29 -67.86 -84.05
CA THR A 429 106.08 -69.11 -83.30
C THR A 429 104.81 -69.86 -83.72
N THR A 430 103.69 -69.19 -84.05
CA THR A 430 102.44 -69.89 -84.39
C THR A 430 102.45 -70.49 -85.80
N SER A 431 103.25 -69.95 -86.72
CA SER A 431 103.44 -70.54 -88.05
C SER A 431 104.30 -71.82 -87.99
N TYR A 432 105.24 -71.90 -87.05
CA TYR A 432 106.01 -73.13 -86.81
C TYR A 432 105.12 -74.25 -86.24
N ASP A 433 104.18 -73.91 -85.35
CA ASP A 433 103.24 -74.88 -84.78
C ASP A 433 102.20 -75.39 -85.79
N ILE A 434 101.73 -74.53 -86.71
CA ILE A 434 100.81 -74.94 -87.79
C ILE A 434 101.53 -75.82 -88.83
N ILE A 435 102.78 -75.50 -89.18
CA ILE A 435 103.60 -76.32 -90.09
C ILE A 435 104.00 -77.65 -89.41
N HIS A 436 104.20 -77.67 -88.09
CA HIS A 436 104.43 -78.89 -87.32
C HIS A 436 103.15 -79.74 -87.18
N ALA A 437 101.98 -79.12 -87.03
CA ALA A 437 100.68 -79.81 -87.02
C ALA A 437 100.35 -80.44 -88.39
N LEU A 438 100.59 -79.73 -89.50
CA LEU A 438 100.40 -80.25 -90.86
C LEU A 438 101.41 -81.36 -91.24
N LYS A 439 102.63 -81.32 -90.69
CA LYS A 439 103.59 -82.44 -90.80
C LYS A 439 103.21 -83.65 -89.94
N ILE A 440 102.59 -83.46 -88.77
CA ILE A 440 102.12 -84.55 -87.91
C ILE A 440 100.91 -85.27 -88.55
N GLU A 441 99.97 -84.56 -89.19
CA GLU A 441 98.85 -85.19 -89.90
C GLU A 441 99.31 -86.02 -91.11
N GLN A 442 100.22 -85.50 -91.93
CA GLN A 442 100.75 -86.25 -93.09
C GLN A 442 101.62 -87.45 -92.69
N THR A 443 102.28 -87.43 -91.53
CA THR A 443 103.01 -88.58 -90.99
C THR A 443 102.11 -89.60 -90.28
N SER A 444 100.96 -89.17 -89.72
CA SER A 444 99.93 -90.05 -89.16
C SER A 444 99.26 -90.90 -90.23
N ASP A 445 98.90 -90.31 -91.37
CA ASP A 445 98.24 -91.04 -92.46
C ASP A 445 99.20 -92.03 -93.16
N PHE A 446 100.48 -91.66 -93.29
CA PHE A 446 101.53 -92.56 -93.81
C PHE A 446 101.87 -93.73 -92.85
N ILE A 447 101.70 -93.55 -91.54
CA ILE A 447 101.89 -94.61 -90.53
C ILE A 447 100.65 -95.52 -90.45
N GLN A 448 99.43 -94.98 -90.62
CA GLN A 448 98.20 -95.80 -90.70
C GLN A 448 98.16 -96.68 -91.96
N GLU A 449 98.71 -96.23 -93.10
CA GLU A 449 98.94 -97.06 -94.30
C GLU A 449 99.95 -98.21 -94.07
N LYS A 450 100.88 -98.06 -93.12
CA LYS A 450 101.90 -99.10 -92.82
C LYS A 450 101.45 -100.08 -91.72
N THR A 451 100.58 -99.68 -90.78
CA THR A 451 100.05 -100.57 -89.74
C THR A 451 98.88 -101.44 -90.17
N LYS A 452 98.10 -101.06 -91.20
CA LYS A 452 97.10 -101.98 -91.80
C LYS A 452 97.73 -103.07 -92.68
N ARG A 453 98.99 -102.90 -93.13
CA ARG A 453 99.76 -103.96 -93.81
C ARG A 453 100.46 -104.95 -92.86
N ASN A 454 100.53 -104.70 -91.55
CA ASN A 454 101.31 -105.51 -90.61
C ASN A 454 100.56 -106.04 -89.37
N LYS A 455 99.22 -105.96 -89.32
CA LYS A 455 98.40 -106.64 -88.29
C LYS A 455 97.13 -107.24 -88.91
N PHE A 456 97.28 -108.31 -89.68
CA PHE A 456 96.42 -109.50 -89.71
C PHE A 456 97.08 -110.54 -90.64
N ASN A 457 98.18 -111.08 -90.14
CA ASN A 457 98.67 -112.42 -90.45
C ASN A 457 99.11 -113.00 -89.10
N TYR A 458 98.13 -113.39 -88.27
CA TYR A 458 98.24 -114.30 -87.13
C TYR A 458 96.83 -114.81 -86.73
N LYS A 459 96.09 -115.33 -87.72
CA LYS A 459 95.45 -116.65 -87.76
C LYS A 459 94.75 -116.82 -89.09
#